data_AF-A0AAW2TWC4-F1
#
_entry.id   AF-A0AAW2TWC4-F1
#
_cell.length_a   1.000
_cell.length_b   1.000
_cell.length_c   1.000
_cell.angle_alpha   90.00
_cell.angle_beta   90.00
_cell.angle_gamma   90.00
#
_symmetry.space_group_name_H-M   'P 1'
#
loop_
_entity.id
_entity.type
_entity.pdbx_description
1 polymer ?
#
loop_
_entity_poly.entity_id
_entity_poly.type
_entity_poly.pdbx_seq_one_letter_code
_entity_poly.pdbx_strand_id
1 'polypeptide(L)'
;MAATTLDPSFNLQINGQESTHHRVVVAEIDGLIRVYKDGHVERPQIVPSVACSLAPELGVTCRDMIIDKSTNVWARLYVPNTDRLRLIPLMVYFHGGGFCVGSASWSCYHEFLAKLASRLSCAVVSVNYRLAPENPLPAAYDDGVKALVWLTQQNFVRGNDWWTSKCDFSSIFLAGDSAGANIAYNVALRVSRTLEIKGLILIQPFFGRERRTHSEKYTAQPPRSALTLAASDTYWRLSLPSGPTVTTRGAIRRPKGRRSCGVCGHVCISEMDILRDRNLELCGNLRSKGVKVEEWVCKGLGMHFRS
;
A
#
# COMPACT_ATOMS: atom_id res chain seq x y z
N MET A 1 2.67 41.15 -51.93
CA MET A 1 3.99 41.74 -52.22
C MET A 1 4.10 43.06 -51.47
N ALA A 2 4.99 43.11 -50.48
CA ALA A 2 5.80 44.26 -50.06
C ALA A 2 6.36 43.93 -48.68
N ALA A 3 7.66 43.64 -48.65
CA ALA A 3 8.43 43.38 -47.44
C ALA A 3 8.69 44.70 -46.70
N THR A 4 8.79 44.63 -45.38
CA THR A 4 9.44 45.66 -44.59
C THR A 4 10.36 44.97 -43.58
N THR A 5 11.63 44.97 -43.95
CA THR A 5 12.79 44.60 -43.13
C THR A 5 12.95 45.60 -41.98
N LEU A 6 13.11 45.10 -40.76
CA LEU A 6 13.68 45.85 -39.63
C LEU A 6 14.82 45.05 -39.01
N ASP A 7 15.91 45.77 -38.81
CA ASP A 7 17.30 45.41 -38.53
C ASP A 7 17.48 44.74 -37.14
N PRO A 8 18.41 43.77 -36.96
CA PRO A 8 18.63 43.07 -35.70
C PRO A 8 19.82 43.68 -34.96
N SER A 9 19.57 44.47 -33.92
CA SER A 9 20.55 44.72 -32.84
C SER A 9 19.91 45.45 -31.66
N PHE A 10 20.40 45.14 -30.44
CA PHE A 10 19.96 45.57 -29.10
C PHE A 10 18.93 44.67 -28.42
N ASN A 11 19.37 43.55 -27.84
CA ASN A 11 19.86 43.39 -26.44
C ASN A 11 18.83 43.64 -25.35
N LEU A 12 18.29 42.53 -24.80
CA LEU A 12 18.40 42.22 -23.38
C LEU A 12 18.13 40.73 -23.20
N GLN A 13 19.20 39.94 -23.23
CA GLN A 13 19.20 38.61 -22.64
C GLN A 13 18.84 38.76 -21.17
N ILE A 14 17.59 38.45 -20.82
CA ILE A 14 17.27 38.01 -19.47
C ILE A 14 17.84 36.60 -19.36
N ASN A 15 19.15 36.51 -19.13
CA ASN A 15 19.74 35.37 -18.47
C ASN A 15 19.21 35.39 -17.04
N GLY A 16 18.00 34.84 -16.86
CA GLY A 16 17.59 34.33 -15.58
C GLY A 16 18.57 33.23 -15.24
N GLN A 17 19.57 33.56 -14.42
CA GLN A 17 20.27 32.57 -13.64
C GLN A 17 19.20 31.81 -12.85
N GLU A 18 18.77 30.65 -13.35
CA GLU A 18 18.23 29.63 -12.47
C GLU A 18 19.34 29.34 -11.48
N SER A 19 19.18 29.84 -10.25
CA SER A 19 19.99 29.46 -9.11
C SER A 19 19.84 27.95 -8.99
N THR A 20 20.80 27.20 -9.54
CA THR A 20 20.98 25.78 -9.29
C THR A 20 21.49 25.65 -7.85
N HIS A 21 20.62 25.92 -6.89
CA HIS A 21 20.79 25.42 -5.54
C HIS A 21 20.89 23.91 -5.68
N HIS A 22 22.11 23.37 -5.65
CA HIS A 22 22.38 21.94 -5.60
C HIS A 22 21.64 21.40 -4.37
N ARG A 23 20.43 20.86 -4.59
CA ARG A 23 19.66 20.25 -3.51
C ARG A 23 20.44 19.03 -3.04
N VAL A 24 20.79 19.01 -1.76
CA VAL A 24 21.56 17.93 -1.16
C VAL A 24 20.61 16.75 -0.89
N VAL A 25 20.84 15.62 -1.56
CA VAL A 25 20.11 14.37 -1.29
C VAL A 25 20.55 13.80 0.06
N VAL A 26 19.59 13.50 0.94
CA VAL A 26 19.82 12.93 2.28
C VAL A 26 19.36 11.47 2.40
N ALA A 27 18.51 11.01 1.48
CA ALA A 27 18.15 9.61 1.34
C ALA A 27 17.68 9.32 -0.08
N GLU A 28 18.04 8.14 -0.58
CA GLU A 28 17.65 7.68 -1.91
C GLU A 28 17.40 6.18 -1.91
N ILE A 29 16.40 5.78 -2.69
CA ILE A 29 16.26 4.43 -3.21
C ILE A 29 16.19 4.59 -4.72
N ASP A 30 17.22 4.08 -5.41
CA ASP A 30 17.42 4.31 -6.84
C ASP A 30 16.15 3.98 -7.64
N GLY A 31 15.79 4.90 -8.52
CA GLY A 31 14.57 4.85 -9.34
C GLY A 31 13.24 5.01 -8.60
N LEU A 32 13.20 5.05 -7.26
CA LEU A 32 11.94 5.02 -6.49
C LEU A 32 11.66 6.31 -5.72
N ILE A 33 12.65 6.83 -5.00
CA ILE A 33 12.47 8.03 -4.18
C ILE A 33 13.81 8.72 -3.91
N ARG A 34 13.82 10.05 -4.01
CA ARG A 34 14.90 10.91 -3.50
C ARG A 34 14.33 11.90 -2.50
N VAL A 35 15.00 12.03 -1.36
CA VAL A 35 14.65 12.97 -0.30
C VAL A 35 15.80 13.96 -0.15
N TYR A 36 15.47 15.25 -0.19
CA TYR A 36 16.44 16.34 -0.14
C TYR A 36 16.46 16.99 1.23
N LYS A 37 17.58 17.63 1.58
CA LYS A 37 17.82 18.26 2.90
C LYS A 37 16.82 19.37 3.23
N ASP A 38 16.25 20.02 2.21
CA ASP A 38 15.22 21.06 2.33
C ASP A 38 13.81 20.49 2.57
N GLY A 39 13.67 19.17 2.66
CA GLY A 39 12.39 18.48 2.83
C GLY A 39 11.67 18.17 1.52
N HIS A 40 12.20 18.58 0.36
CA HIS A 40 11.64 18.18 -0.92
C HIS A 40 11.76 16.66 -1.11
N VAL A 41 10.71 16.05 -1.68
CA VAL A 41 10.68 14.62 -2.00
C VAL A 41 10.33 14.48 -3.48
N GLU A 42 11.18 13.75 -4.20
CA GLU A 42 10.97 13.40 -5.60
C GLU A 42 10.67 11.90 -5.69
N ARG A 43 9.62 11.55 -6.44
CA ARG A 43 9.24 10.17 -6.76
C ARG A 43 9.15 10.00 -8.26
N PRO A 44 10.14 9.36 -8.90
CA PRO A 44 10.08 9.06 -10.33
C PRO A 44 8.83 8.24 -10.67
N GLN A 45 8.21 8.54 -11.82
CA GLN A 45 7.03 7.82 -12.29
C GLN A 45 7.44 6.48 -12.93
N ILE A 46 7.72 5.49 -12.10
CA ILE A 46 8.07 4.12 -12.55
C ILE A 46 6.87 3.29 -12.96
N VAL A 47 5.70 3.59 -12.41
CA VAL A 47 4.43 2.92 -12.73
C VAL A 47 3.41 4.01 -13.05
N PRO A 48 2.77 3.96 -14.22
CA PRO A 48 1.80 4.97 -14.60
C PRO A 48 0.58 4.89 -13.68
N SER A 49 0.11 6.06 -13.25
CA SER A 49 -1.21 6.19 -12.63
C SER A 49 -2.27 6.22 -13.71
N VAL A 50 -3.33 5.44 -13.55
CA VAL A 50 -4.42 5.33 -14.53
C VAL A 50 -5.74 5.85 -13.97
N ALA A 51 -6.61 6.33 -14.85
CA ALA A 51 -7.99 6.63 -14.50
C ALA A 51 -8.74 5.36 -14.07
N CYS A 52 -9.89 5.53 -13.42
CA CYS A 52 -10.73 4.41 -12.97
C CYS A 52 -11.58 3.85 -14.13
N SER A 53 -10.91 3.49 -15.23
CA SER A 53 -11.56 3.00 -16.45
C SER A 53 -11.21 1.53 -16.64
N LEU A 54 -12.23 0.69 -16.78
CA LEU A 54 -12.09 -0.75 -16.96
C LEU A 54 -12.75 -1.19 -18.26
N ALA A 55 -12.21 -2.25 -18.84
CA ALA A 55 -12.81 -2.89 -20.00
C ALA A 55 -14.16 -3.54 -19.60
N PRO A 56 -15.26 -3.32 -20.35
CA PRO A 56 -16.60 -3.80 -19.98
C PRO A 56 -16.66 -5.31 -19.71
N GLU A 57 -15.87 -6.10 -20.43
CA GLU A 57 -15.77 -7.56 -20.33
C GLU A 57 -15.30 -8.07 -18.96
N LEU A 58 -14.64 -7.22 -18.16
CA LEU A 58 -14.22 -7.61 -16.81
C LEU A 58 -15.42 -7.70 -15.85
N GLY A 59 -16.55 -7.10 -16.21
CA GLY A 59 -17.77 -7.10 -15.41
C GLY A 59 -17.56 -6.43 -14.05
N VAL A 60 -16.72 -5.39 -13.97
CA VAL A 60 -16.41 -4.66 -12.73
C VAL A 60 -16.57 -3.18 -12.97
N THR A 61 -17.32 -2.53 -12.07
CA THR A 61 -17.44 -1.07 -12.05
C THR A 61 -16.39 -0.49 -11.09
N CYS A 62 -15.69 0.55 -11.54
CA CYS A 62 -14.63 1.24 -10.81
C CYS A 62 -15.05 2.68 -10.50
N ARG A 63 -14.89 3.16 -9.24
CA ARG A 63 -14.94 4.61 -8.93
C ARG A 63 -13.96 5.02 -7.83
N ASP A 64 -13.46 6.25 -7.91
CA ASP A 64 -12.66 6.86 -6.84
C ASP A 64 -13.58 7.58 -5.85
N MET A 65 -13.34 7.35 -4.55
CA MET A 65 -14.15 7.88 -3.45
C MET A 65 -13.25 8.57 -2.43
N ILE A 66 -13.59 9.81 -2.05
CA ILE A 66 -12.90 10.51 -0.99
C ILE A 66 -13.33 9.95 0.37
N ILE A 67 -12.36 9.50 1.16
CA ILE A 67 -12.56 8.98 2.52
C ILE A 67 -12.45 10.12 3.53
N ASP A 68 -11.41 10.95 3.40
CA ASP A 68 -11.17 12.09 4.28
C ASP A 68 -10.60 13.26 3.48
N LYS A 69 -11.39 14.33 3.35
CA LYS A 69 -11.01 15.55 2.64
C LYS A 69 -9.85 16.28 3.32
N SER A 70 -9.76 16.22 4.65
CA SER A 70 -8.77 16.98 5.42
C SER A 70 -7.34 16.48 5.19
N THR A 71 -7.18 15.17 5.02
CA THR A 71 -5.89 14.53 4.76
C THR A 71 -5.74 14.02 3.33
N ASN A 72 -6.71 14.34 2.46
CA ASN A 72 -6.80 13.87 1.08
C ASN A 72 -6.66 12.33 0.95
N VAL A 73 -7.22 11.60 1.91
CA VAL A 73 -7.26 10.13 1.84
C VAL A 73 -8.47 9.74 0.99
N TRP A 74 -8.25 8.87 0.04
CA TRP A 74 -9.27 8.38 -0.89
C TRP A 74 -9.07 6.89 -1.14
N ALA A 75 -10.05 6.25 -1.75
CA ALA A 75 -9.93 4.87 -2.19
C ALA A 75 -10.51 4.67 -3.59
N ARG A 76 -9.92 3.73 -4.33
CA ARG A 76 -10.50 3.20 -5.56
C ARG A 76 -11.34 1.98 -5.24
N LEU A 77 -12.62 2.05 -5.58
CA LEU A 77 -13.57 0.95 -5.40
C LEU A 77 -13.65 0.13 -6.68
N TYR A 78 -13.65 -1.19 -6.54
CA TYR A 78 -13.89 -2.16 -7.59
C TYR A 78 -15.04 -3.05 -7.16
N VAL A 79 -16.16 -3.02 -7.87
CA VAL A 79 -17.36 -3.75 -7.48
C VAL A 79 -17.85 -4.56 -8.67
N PRO A 80 -17.89 -5.90 -8.58
CA PRO A 80 -18.34 -6.74 -9.68
C PRO A 80 -19.83 -6.48 -9.97
N ASN A 81 -20.16 -6.45 -11.25
CA ASN A 81 -21.51 -6.45 -11.77
C ASN A 81 -22.03 -7.88 -11.61
N THR A 82 -22.68 -8.13 -10.47
CA THR A 82 -23.26 -9.43 -10.18
C THR A 82 -24.78 -9.34 -10.15
N ASP A 83 -25.44 -10.24 -10.87
CA ASP A 83 -26.90 -10.42 -10.83
C ASP A 83 -27.35 -11.27 -9.63
N ARG A 84 -26.42 -11.60 -8.73
CA ARG A 84 -26.71 -12.40 -7.56
C ARG A 84 -27.54 -11.55 -6.58
N LEU A 85 -28.63 -12.16 -6.10
CA LEU A 85 -29.41 -11.63 -4.97
C LEU A 85 -28.63 -11.62 -3.65
N ARG A 86 -27.45 -12.26 -3.60
CA ARG A 86 -26.62 -12.35 -2.40
C ARG A 86 -25.56 -11.25 -2.35
N LEU A 87 -25.44 -10.65 -1.18
CA LEU A 87 -24.39 -9.67 -0.88
C LEU A 87 -22.99 -10.29 -1.01
N ILE A 88 -22.06 -9.47 -1.48
CA ILE A 88 -20.65 -9.86 -1.66
C ILE A 88 -19.77 -9.33 -0.52
N PRO A 89 -18.72 -10.06 -0.12
CA PRO A 89 -17.81 -9.58 0.92
C PRO A 89 -17.02 -8.35 0.46
N LEU A 90 -16.49 -7.60 1.44
CA LEU A 90 -15.63 -6.44 1.24
C LEU A 90 -14.18 -6.80 1.54
N MET A 91 -13.28 -6.43 0.63
CA MET A 91 -11.84 -6.49 0.83
C MET A 91 -11.27 -5.07 0.85
N VAL A 92 -10.70 -4.66 1.97
CA VAL A 92 -9.92 -3.41 2.06
C VAL A 92 -8.47 -3.72 1.75
N TYR A 93 -7.97 -3.16 0.66
CA TYR A 93 -6.63 -3.42 0.15
C TYR A 93 -5.70 -2.23 0.41
N PHE A 94 -4.49 -2.51 0.88
CA PHE A 94 -3.42 -1.53 1.01
C PHE A 94 -2.27 -1.92 0.10
N HIS A 95 -1.84 -0.99 -0.76
CA HIS A 95 -0.73 -1.22 -1.68
C HIS A 95 0.62 -1.24 -0.97
N GLY A 96 1.60 -1.94 -1.56
CA GLY A 96 3.01 -1.93 -1.16
C GLY A 96 3.75 -0.64 -1.53
N GLY A 97 5.09 -0.69 -1.43
CA GLY A 97 5.97 0.46 -1.70
C GLY A 97 6.72 1.01 -0.48
N GLY A 98 6.96 0.17 0.54
CA GLY A 98 7.78 0.53 1.70
C GLY A 98 7.26 1.75 2.47
N PHE A 99 5.94 1.99 2.44
CA PHE A 99 5.23 3.18 2.94
C PHE A 99 5.61 4.51 2.27
N CYS A 100 6.58 4.50 1.35
CA CYS A 100 7.17 5.70 0.78
C CYS A 100 6.75 5.95 -0.66
N VAL A 101 6.34 4.92 -1.40
CA VAL A 101 5.90 5.00 -2.80
C VAL A 101 4.63 4.17 -3.01
N GLY A 102 4.02 4.28 -4.18
CA GLY A 102 2.79 3.57 -4.54
C GLY A 102 1.58 4.48 -4.61
N SER A 103 0.52 3.97 -5.23
CA SER A 103 -0.79 4.62 -5.29
C SER A 103 -1.86 3.57 -5.56
N ALA A 104 -3.08 3.81 -5.09
CA ALA A 104 -4.24 3.01 -5.49
C ALA A 104 -4.56 3.14 -7.00
N SER A 105 -4.05 4.17 -7.66
CA SER A 105 -4.21 4.39 -9.12
C SER A 105 -3.10 3.80 -9.98
N TRP A 106 -2.04 3.23 -9.42
CA TRP A 106 -0.99 2.59 -10.23
C TRP A 106 -1.55 1.46 -11.08
N SER A 107 -1.19 1.42 -12.37
CA SER A 107 -1.74 0.46 -13.35
C SER A 107 -1.66 -0.99 -12.87
N CYS A 108 -0.52 -1.40 -12.29
CA CYS A 108 -0.32 -2.76 -11.81
C CYS A 108 -1.31 -3.14 -10.69
N TYR A 109 -1.57 -2.25 -9.73
CA TYR A 109 -2.60 -2.48 -8.70
C TYR A 109 -3.99 -2.39 -9.30
N HIS A 110 -4.22 -1.46 -10.23
CA HIS A 110 -5.52 -1.28 -10.83
C HIS A 110 -5.99 -2.51 -11.60
N GLU A 111 -5.13 -3.07 -12.45
CA GLU A 111 -5.42 -4.29 -13.21
C GLU A 111 -5.54 -5.51 -12.29
N PHE A 112 -4.64 -5.64 -11.33
CA PHE A 112 -4.65 -6.75 -10.38
C PHE A 112 -5.95 -6.79 -9.56
N LEU A 113 -6.33 -5.66 -8.95
CA LEU A 113 -7.47 -5.59 -8.05
C LEU A 113 -8.81 -5.68 -8.79
N ALA A 114 -8.88 -5.17 -10.03
CA ALA A 114 -10.06 -5.35 -10.86
C ALA A 114 -10.27 -6.83 -11.23
N LYS A 115 -9.20 -7.53 -11.65
CA LYS A 115 -9.24 -8.99 -11.90
C LYS A 115 -9.58 -9.77 -10.65
N LEU A 116 -9.06 -9.36 -9.49
CA LEU A 116 -9.34 -9.99 -8.20
C LEU A 116 -10.82 -9.84 -7.81
N ALA A 117 -11.37 -8.63 -7.91
CA ALA A 117 -12.77 -8.34 -7.61
C ALA A 117 -13.73 -9.20 -8.44
N SER A 118 -13.45 -9.30 -9.76
CA SER A 118 -14.20 -10.15 -10.70
C SER A 118 -14.12 -11.64 -10.30
N ARG A 119 -12.91 -12.18 -10.17
CA ARG A 119 -12.69 -13.62 -9.91
C ARG A 119 -13.22 -14.09 -8.57
N LEU A 120 -13.09 -13.28 -7.51
CA LEU A 120 -13.53 -13.65 -6.17
C LEU A 120 -14.98 -13.24 -5.87
N SER A 121 -15.63 -12.53 -6.79
CA SER A 121 -16.95 -11.93 -6.55
C SER A 121 -16.97 -11.16 -5.22
N CYS A 122 -16.01 -10.24 -5.04
CA CYS A 122 -15.89 -9.40 -3.85
C CYS A 122 -15.72 -7.94 -4.25
N ALA A 123 -16.23 -7.03 -3.42
CA ALA A 123 -15.96 -5.61 -3.58
C ALA A 123 -14.60 -5.28 -2.97
N VAL A 124 -13.74 -4.59 -3.72
CA VAL A 124 -12.40 -4.18 -3.27
C VAL A 124 -12.36 -2.67 -3.06
N VAL A 125 -11.86 -2.25 -1.90
CA VAL A 125 -11.65 -0.86 -1.50
C VAL A 125 -10.14 -0.66 -1.39
N SER A 126 -9.51 -0.17 -2.46
CA SER A 126 -8.06 0.06 -2.53
C SER A 126 -7.71 1.44 -1.95
N VAL A 127 -7.14 1.47 -0.75
CA VAL A 127 -6.91 2.71 0.00
C VAL A 127 -5.63 3.40 -0.49
N ASN A 128 -5.75 4.66 -0.89
CA ASN A 128 -4.63 5.54 -1.20
C ASN A 128 -4.21 6.30 0.07
N TYR A 129 -3.42 5.63 0.90
CA TYR A 129 -2.96 6.15 2.18
C TYR A 129 -1.81 7.16 2.01
N ARG A 130 -1.56 8.00 3.03
CA ARG A 130 -0.49 8.98 3.00
C ARG A 130 0.89 8.33 3.10
N LEU A 131 1.84 8.85 2.33
CA LEU A 131 3.19 8.31 2.21
C LEU A 131 4.20 9.01 3.12
N ALA A 132 5.20 8.26 3.54
CA ALA A 132 6.42 8.75 4.14
C ALA A 132 7.41 9.28 3.07
N PRO A 133 8.33 10.19 3.42
CA PRO A 133 8.57 10.78 4.74
C PRO A 133 7.66 11.95 5.13
N GLU A 134 6.83 12.47 4.22
CA GLU A 134 5.93 13.61 4.50
C GLU A 134 4.92 13.28 5.60
N ASN A 135 4.49 12.02 5.66
CA ASN A 135 3.60 11.49 6.67
C ASN A 135 4.17 10.15 7.20
N PRO A 136 5.14 10.18 8.14
CA PRO A 136 5.70 8.96 8.69
C PRO A 136 4.65 8.15 9.46
N LEU A 137 4.95 6.89 9.75
CA LEU A 137 4.11 6.06 10.62
C LEU A 137 3.91 6.77 11.98
N PRO A 138 2.69 6.78 12.54
CA PRO A 138 1.57 5.90 12.23
C PRO A 138 0.58 6.40 11.17
N ALA A 139 0.86 7.45 10.38
CA ALA A 139 -0.13 8.07 9.49
C ALA A 139 -0.85 7.07 8.57
N ALA A 140 -0.12 6.17 7.91
CA ALA A 140 -0.71 5.14 7.05
C ALA A 140 -1.63 4.16 7.81
N TYR A 141 -1.32 3.87 9.08
CA TYR A 141 -2.19 3.05 9.93
C TYR A 141 -3.44 3.80 10.36
N ASP A 142 -3.33 5.11 10.62
CA ASP A 142 -4.47 5.96 10.97
C ASP A 142 -5.41 6.09 9.77
N ASP A 143 -4.87 6.24 8.56
CA ASP A 143 -5.63 6.30 7.31
C ASP A 143 -6.38 4.98 7.04
N GLY A 144 -5.77 3.83 7.34
CA GLY A 144 -6.45 2.55 7.25
C GLY A 144 -7.58 2.39 8.27
N VAL A 145 -7.43 2.93 9.49
CA VAL A 145 -8.54 2.98 10.47
C VAL A 145 -9.64 3.92 9.97
N LYS A 146 -9.30 5.10 9.44
CA LYS A 146 -10.26 6.03 8.84
C LYS A 146 -11.05 5.38 7.70
N ALA A 147 -10.40 4.58 6.86
CA ALA A 147 -11.07 3.84 5.80
C ALA A 147 -12.14 2.87 6.34
N LEU A 148 -11.87 2.17 7.45
CA LEU A 148 -12.85 1.26 8.06
C LEU A 148 -13.99 2.02 8.76
N VAL A 149 -13.70 3.15 9.40
CA VAL A 149 -14.72 4.04 9.96
C VAL A 149 -15.62 4.57 8.84
N TRP A 150 -15.03 5.02 7.74
CA TRP A 150 -15.76 5.46 6.56
C TRP A 150 -16.66 4.35 6.00
N LEU A 151 -16.16 3.12 5.85
CA LEU A 151 -17.00 1.98 5.43
C LEU A 151 -18.17 1.73 6.38
N THR A 152 -17.95 1.85 7.69
CA THR A 152 -19.02 1.72 8.68
C THR A 152 -20.08 2.82 8.48
N GLN A 153 -19.66 4.05 8.17
CA GLN A 153 -20.57 5.15 7.83
C GLN A 153 -21.34 4.89 6.53
N GLN A 154 -20.70 4.34 5.50
CA GLN A 154 -21.37 3.98 4.23
C GLN A 154 -22.46 2.92 4.44
N ASN A 155 -22.27 1.99 5.39
CA ASN A 155 -23.31 1.02 5.75
C ASN A 155 -24.57 1.66 6.35
N PHE A 156 -24.45 2.77 7.08
CA PHE A 156 -25.61 3.46 7.66
C PHE A 156 -26.46 4.17 6.61
N VAL A 157 -25.87 4.57 5.48
CA VAL A 157 -26.56 5.22 4.36
C VAL A 157 -26.78 4.27 3.17
N ARG A 158 -26.80 2.97 3.46
CA ARG A 158 -26.88 1.91 2.47
C ARG A 158 -28.11 2.04 1.57
N GLY A 159 -27.91 1.83 0.27
CA GLY A 159 -28.95 1.92 -0.75
C GLY A 159 -29.04 3.27 -1.46
N ASN A 160 -28.33 4.29 -0.97
CA ASN A 160 -28.26 5.61 -1.61
C ASN A 160 -27.16 5.71 -2.68
N ASP A 161 -26.39 4.65 -2.89
CA ASP A 161 -25.34 4.62 -3.90
C ASP A 161 -25.28 3.30 -4.68
N TRP A 162 -24.42 3.29 -5.69
CA TRP A 162 -24.33 2.24 -6.70
C TRP A 162 -23.71 0.91 -6.20
N TRP A 163 -23.10 0.90 -5.00
CA TRP A 163 -22.30 -0.24 -4.52
C TRP A 163 -22.68 -0.76 -3.13
N THR A 164 -23.11 0.10 -2.19
CA THR A 164 -23.41 -0.30 -0.80
C THR A 164 -24.51 -1.35 -0.73
N SER A 165 -25.51 -1.27 -1.62
CA SER A 165 -26.61 -2.26 -1.67
C SER A 165 -26.11 -3.66 -2.01
N LYS A 166 -25.00 -3.79 -2.74
CA LYS A 166 -24.41 -5.06 -3.19
C LYS A 166 -23.50 -5.70 -2.15
N CYS A 167 -23.03 -4.94 -1.16
CA CYS A 167 -21.95 -5.37 -0.26
C CYS A 167 -22.45 -5.85 1.09
N ASP A 168 -21.74 -6.83 1.66
CA ASP A 168 -21.92 -7.33 3.02
C ASP A 168 -20.90 -6.69 3.96
N PHE A 169 -21.32 -5.65 4.69
CA PHE A 169 -20.49 -4.94 5.67
C PHE A 169 -20.21 -5.75 6.94
N SER A 170 -20.84 -6.91 7.13
CA SER A 170 -20.48 -7.86 8.18
C SER A 170 -19.33 -8.79 7.79
N SER A 171 -18.93 -8.79 6.51
CA SER A 171 -17.92 -9.68 5.94
C SER A 171 -16.76 -8.89 5.34
N ILE A 172 -15.92 -8.32 6.23
CA ILE A 172 -14.77 -7.48 5.86
C ILE A 172 -13.46 -8.26 6.02
N PHE A 173 -12.65 -8.23 4.97
CA PHE A 173 -11.29 -8.76 4.92
C PHE A 173 -10.30 -7.60 4.75
N LEU A 174 -9.14 -7.68 5.40
CA LEU A 174 -8.04 -6.75 5.11
C LEU A 174 -6.95 -7.49 4.34
N ALA A 175 -6.43 -6.83 3.30
CA ALA A 175 -5.42 -7.38 2.44
C ALA A 175 -4.36 -6.33 2.11
N GLY A 176 -3.17 -6.80 1.73
CA GLY A 176 -2.14 -5.93 1.18
C GLY A 176 -0.89 -6.69 0.83
N ASP A 177 0.01 -6.03 0.10
CA ASP A 177 1.34 -6.53 -0.24
C ASP A 177 2.43 -5.68 0.40
N SER A 178 3.56 -6.29 0.78
CA SER A 178 4.71 -5.57 1.32
C SER A 178 4.32 -4.65 2.49
N ALA A 179 4.57 -3.34 2.40
CA ALA A 179 4.15 -2.35 3.39
C ALA A 179 2.64 -2.31 3.60
N GLY A 180 1.84 -2.54 2.56
CA GLY A 180 0.39 -2.64 2.64
C GLY A 180 -0.08 -3.80 3.51
N ALA A 181 0.60 -4.95 3.44
CA ALA A 181 0.32 -6.08 4.33
C ALA A 181 0.64 -5.73 5.81
N ASN A 182 1.69 -4.95 6.04
CA ASN A 182 2.00 -4.43 7.37
C ASN A 182 0.90 -3.46 7.87
N ILE A 183 0.38 -2.60 6.99
CA ILE A 183 -0.77 -1.72 7.30
C ILE A 183 -1.99 -2.58 7.66
N ALA A 184 -2.38 -3.51 6.79
CA ALA A 184 -3.53 -4.40 7.01
C ALA A 184 -3.45 -5.11 8.39
N TYR A 185 -2.27 -5.65 8.71
CA TYR A 185 -2.03 -6.29 10.00
C TYR A 185 -2.22 -5.33 11.19
N ASN A 186 -1.58 -4.16 11.17
CA ASN A 186 -1.66 -3.20 12.26
C ASN A 186 -3.04 -2.55 12.40
N VAL A 187 -3.74 -2.31 11.29
CA VAL A 187 -5.12 -1.81 11.28
C VAL A 187 -6.06 -2.83 11.93
N ALA A 188 -5.97 -4.12 11.57
CA ALA A 188 -6.76 -5.17 12.22
C ALA A 188 -6.53 -5.22 13.74
N LEU A 189 -5.29 -5.06 14.20
CA LEU A 189 -5.01 -5.01 15.64
C LEU A 189 -5.71 -3.82 16.32
N ARG A 190 -5.71 -2.65 15.69
CA ARG A 190 -6.30 -1.41 16.23
C ARG A 190 -7.83 -1.48 16.30
N VAL A 191 -8.48 -2.11 15.33
CA VAL A 191 -9.95 -2.20 15.28
C VAL A 191 -10.52 -3.48 15.91
N SER A 192 -9.68 -4.42 16.35
CA SER A 192 -10.10 -5.75 16.85
C SER A 192 -11.11 -5.74 18.01
N ARG A 193 -11.34 -4.60 18.66
CA ARG A 193 -12.32 -4.43 19.73
C ARG A 193 -13.65 -3.80 19.26
N THR A 194 -13.66 -3.17 18.10
CA THR A 194 -14.78 -2.38 17.58
C THR A 194 -15.36 -2.92 16.28
N LEU A 195 -14.56 -3.65 15.50
CA LEU A 195 -14.97 -4.23 14.22
C LEU A 195 -14.50 -5.68 14.11
N GLU A 196 -15.38 -6.54 13.61
CA GLU A 196 -15.03 -7.92 13.31
C GLU A 196 -14.42 -8.01 11.91
N ILE A 197 -13.14 -8.37 11.84
CA ILE A 197 -12.45 -8.67 10.59
C ILE A 197 -12.50 -10.19 10.36
N LYS A 198 -13.00 -10.63 9.20
CA LYS A 198 -13.18 -12.05 8.86
C LYS A 198 -11.88 -12.74 8.47
N GLY A 199 -10.90 -12.00 7.97
CA GLY A 199 -9.61 -12.57 7.58
C GLY A 199 -8.57 -11.51 7.21
N LEU A 200 -7.31 -11.96 7.20
CA LEU A 200 -6.16 -11.19 6.76
C LEU A 200 -5.49 -11.91 5.58
N ILE A 201 -5.18 -11.16 4.53
CA ILE A 201 -4.43 -11.67 3.36
C ILE A 201 -3.15 -10.84 3.23
N LEU A 202 -2.03 -11.40 3.69
CA LEU A 202 -0.75 -10.72 3.79
C LEU A 202 0.20 -11.26 2.73
N ILE A 203 0.44 -10.50 1.66
CA ILE A 203 1.39 -10.89 0.62
C ILE A 203 2.77 -10.30 0.92
N GLN A 204 3.77 -11.15 1.11
CA GLN A 204 5.17 -10.78 1.37
C GLN A 204 5.29 -9.64 2.41
N PRO A 205 4.70 -9.79 3.61
CA PRO A 205 4.53 -8.66 4.50
C PRO A 205 5.84 -7.99 4.94
N PHE A 206 5.89 -6.67 4.83
CA PHE A 206 7.07 -5.87 5.12
C PHE A 206 7.24 -5.66 6.63
N PHE A 207 7.91 -6.60 7.28
CA PHE A 207 8.33 -6.53 8.69
C PHE A 207 9.85 -6.50 8.79
N GLY A 208 10.38 -5.80 9.79
CA GLY A 208 11.82 -5.73 10.05
C GLY A 208 12.10 -5.57 11.53
N ARG A 209 13.35 -5.76 11.94
CA ARG A 209 13.88 -5.45 13.30
C ARG A 209 15.35 -5.07 13.20
N GLU A 210 15.95 -4.59 14.28
CA GLU A 210 17.38 -4.25 14.33
C GLU A 210 18.28 -5.46 14.02
N ARG A 211 18.03 -6.60 14.68
CA ARG A 211 18.82 -7.83 14.47
C ARG A 211 18.43 -8.48 13.14
N ARG A 212 19.39 -8.61 12.22
CA ARG A 212 19.17 -9.25 10.90
C ARG A 212 18.91 -10.76 10.98
N THR A 213 18.01 -11.27 10.14
CA THR A 213 17.78 -12.70 9.90
C THR A 213 18.83 -13.29 8.96
N HIS A 214 18.74 -14.59 8.69
CA HIS A 214 19.62 -15.26 7.73
C HIS A 214 19.30 -14.79 6.30
N SER A 215 18.01 -14.78 5.92
CA SER A 215 17.57 -14.30 4.60
C SER A 215 17.96 -12.84 4.32
N GLU A 216 17.90 -11.96 5.32
CA GLU A 216 18.31 -10.56 5.18
C GLU A 216 19.81 -10.40 4.87
N LYS A 217 20.65 -11.35 5.31
CA LYS A 217 22.11 -11.30 5.13
C LYS A 217 22.60 -12.00 3.87
N TYR A 218 21.98 -13.14 3.54
CA TYR A 218 22.57 -14.09 2.60
C TYR A 218 21.76 -14.33 1.33
N THR A 219 20.50 -13.85 1.25
CA THR A 219 19.71 -13.99 0.02
C THR A 219 20.23 -13.03 -1.05
N ALA A 220 20.76 -13.59 -2.15
CA ALA A 220 21.21 -12.82 -3.30
C ALA A 220 20.06 -12.01 -3.92
N GLN A 221 20.34 -10.75 -4.24
CA GLN A 221 19.35 -9.85 -4.85
C GLN A 221 19.73 -9.56 -6.30
N PRO A 222 18.77 -9.60 -7.24
CA PRO A 222 19.04 -9.20 -8.61
C PRO A 222 19.43 -7.71 -8.68
N PRO A 223 20.23 -7.28 -9.67
CA PRO A 223 20.73 -5.89 -9.81
C PRO A 223 19.68 -4.78 -9.90
N ARG A 224 18.38 -5.14 -9.98
CA ARG A 224 17.23 -4.21 -10.00
C ARG A 224 16.12 -4.63 -9.04
N SER A 225 16.45 -5.37 -7.99
CA SER A 225 15.46 -5.73 -6.97
C SER A 225 14.88 -4.47 -6.36
N ALA A 226 13.55 -4.37 -6.33
CA ALA A 226 12.85 -3.29 -5.65
C ALA A 226 13.06 -3.32 -4.12
N LEU A 227 13.65 -4.40 -3.58
CA LEU A 227 14.01 -4.52 -2.17
C LEU A 227 15.37 -5.18 -1.99
N THR A 228 16.40 -4.34 -1.95
CA THR A 228 17.70 -4.69 -1.37
C THR A 228 17.69 -4.42 0.14
N LEU A 229 18.70 -4.93 0.87
CA LEU A 229 18.86 -4.62 2.30
C LEU A 229 19.00 -3.10 2.53
N ALA A 230 19.78 -2.43 1.67
CA ALA A 230 19.94 -0.97 1.72
C ALA A 230 18.62 -0.23 1.46
N ALA A 231 17.85 -0.67 0.46
CA ALA A 231 16.51 -0.12 0.21
C ALA A 231 15.58 -0.33 1.41
N SER A 232 15.58 -1.53 2.01
CA SER A 232 14.80 -1.84 3.22
C SER A 232 15.12 -0.88 4.36
N ASP A 233 16.41 -0.64 4.63
CA ASP A 233 16.83 0.28 5.68
C ASP A 233 16.45 1.73 5.39
N THR A 234 16.53 2.14 4.12
CA THR A 234 16.06 3.47 3.71
C THR A 234 14.55 3.62 3.87
N TYR A 235 13.75 2.63 3.44
CA TYR A 235 12.30 2.63 3.68
C TYR A 235 11.97 2.77 5.17
N TRP A 236 12.57 1.95 6.03
CA TRP A 236 12.34 2.03 7.47
C TRP A 236 12.78 3.36 8.07
N ARG A 237 13.92 3.91 7.64
CA ARG A 237 14.42 5.20 8.12
C ARG A 237 13.49 6.37 7.74
N LEU A 238 12.95 6.36 6.53
CA LEU A 238 12.00 7.38 6.07
C LEU A 238 10.62 7.23 6.72
N SER A 239 10.22 6.00 7.02
CA SER A 239 8.87 5.69 7.50
C SER A 239 8.69 5.82 9.01
N LEU A 240 9.76 5.76 9.79
CA LEU A 240 9.69 5.87 11.25
C LEU A 240 9.85 7.33 11.71
N PRO A 241 9.14 7.78 12.76
CA PRO A 241 9.37 9.09 13.37
C PRO A 241 10.82 9.26 13.81
N SER A 242 11.33 10.49 13.74
CA SER A 242 12.64 10.84 14.28
C SER A 242 12.65 10.70 15.81
N GLY A 243 13.44 9.78 16.35
CA GLY A 243 13.57 9.56 17.81
C GLY A 243 14.19 8.20 18.19
N PRO A 244 14.49 7.96 19.47
CA PRO A 244 15.21 6.76 19.96
C PRO A 244 14.45 5.43 19.84
N THR A 245 13.28 5.40 19.22
CA THR A 245 12.47 4.18 19.03
C THR A 245 12.73 3.52 17.67
N VAL A 246 13.98 3.14 17.42
CA VAL A 246 14.34 2.16 16.36
C VAL A 246 13.85 0.75 16.76
N THR A 247 13.51 0.56 18.03
CA THR A 247 13.22 -0.72 18.69
C THR A 247 11.88 -1.37 18.33
N THR A 248 10.96 -0.67 17.64
CA THR A 248 9.67 -1.27 17.21
C THR A 248 9.40 -1.11 15.72
N ARG A 249 10.36 -1.49 14.87
CA ARG A 249 10.03 -1.87 13.48
C ARG A 249 9.00 -3.02 13.53
N GLY A 250 7.74 -2.74 13.21
CA GLY A 250 6.70 -3.76 13.01
C GLY A 250 6.55 -4.82 14.12
N ALA A 251 6.70 -4.45 15.40
CA ALA A 251 6.58 -5.42 16.49
C ALA A 251 5.22 -6.15 16.44
N ILE A 252 5.26 -7.48 16.30
CA ILE A 252 4.07 -8.34 16.18
C ILE A 252 3.33 -8.36 17.52
N ARG A 253 2.34 -7.49 17.69
CA ARG A 253 1.49 -7.41 18.89
C ARG A 253 0.33 -8.40 18.78
N ARG A 254 -0.10 -8.97 19.92
CA ARG A 254 -1.33 -9.79 19.96
C ARG A 254 -2.54 -8.91 19.62
N PRO A 255 -3.50 -9.38 18.78
CA PRO A 255 -4.84 -8.80 18.75
C PRO A 255 -5.44 -8.92 20.15
N LYS A 256 -5.82 -7.80 20.78
CA LYS A 256 -6.46 -7.82 22.10
C LYS A 256 -7.98 -7.81 21.93
N GLY A 257 -8.61 -8.99 21.88
CA GLY A 257 -10.07 -9.14 21.81
C GLY A 257 -10.57 -10.42 22.50
N ARG A 258 -11.81 -10.39 23.03
CA ARG A 258 -12.46 -11.47 23.81
C ARG A 258 -12.81 -12.73 23.00
N ARG A 259 -12.63 -12.71 21.68
CA ARG A 259 -12.81 -13.86 20.78
C ARG A 259 -11.52 -14.08 20.00
N SER A 260 -10.63 -14.90 20.54
CA SER A 260 -9.37 -15.32 19.91
C SER A 260 -9.57 -16.32 18.77
N CYS A 261 -10.75 -16.39 18.17
CA CYS A 261 -11.13 -17.40 17.18
C CYS A 261 -11.86 -16.71 16.02
N GLY A 262 -11.22 -16.60 14.86
CA GLY A 262 -11.90 -16.15 13.64
C GLY A 262 -11.01 -15.62 12.52
N VAL A 263 -9.96 -14.85 12.83
CA VAL A 263 -9.12 -14.28 11.76
C VAL A 263 -8.19 -15.35 11.21
N CYS A 264 -8.57 -15.96 10.08
CA CYS A 264 -7.65 -16.75 9.27
C CYS A 264 -6.66 -15.79 8.60
N GLY A 265 -5.37 -15.95 8.91
CA GLY A 265 -4.31 -15.23 8.22
C GLY A 265 -3.79 -16.07 7.06
N HIS A 266 -3.99 -15.63 5.82
CA HIS A 266 -3.27 -16.16 4.67
C HIS A 266 -1.99 -15.35 4.50
N VAL A 267 -0.84 -16.00 4.60
CA VAL A 267 0.47 -15.35 4.42
C VAL A 267 1.17 -15.95 3.22
N CYS A 268 1.33 -15.16 2.16
CA CYS A 268 2.08 -15.55 0.97
C CYS A 268 3.54 -15.10 1.12
N ILE A 269 4.48 -16.02 0.98
CA ILE A 269 5.92 -15.79 1.22
C ILE A 269 6.68 -16.10 -0.07
N SER A 270 7.51 -15.19 -0.55
CA SER A 270 8.46 -15.50 -1.62
C SER A 270 9.69 -16.20 -1.08
N GLU A 271 10.15 -17.23 -1.78
CA GLU A 271 11.39 -17.94 -1.44
C GLU A 271 12.64 -17.06 -1.57
N MET A 272 12.69 -16.18 -2.58
CA MET A 272 13.85 -15.34 -2.87
C MET A 272 13.75 -13.92 -2.30
N ASP A 273 12.78 -13.68 -1.41
CA ASP A 273 12.62 -12.40 -0.71
C ASP A 273 13.56 -12.32 0.50
N ILE A 274 14.30 -11.20 0.65
CA ILE A 274 15.17 -10.99 1.82
C ILE A 274 14.41 -11.04 3.15
N LEU A 275 13.10 -10.78 3.13
CA LEU A 275 12.23 -10.81 4.31
C LEU A 275 11.55 -12.17 4.52
N ARG A 276 11.91 -13.22 3.75
CA ARG A 276 11.38 -14.57 3.92
C ARG A 276 11.36 -15.03 5.38
N ASP A 277 12.49 -14.93 6.08
CA ASP A 277 12.56 -15.36 7.48
C ASP A 277 11.68 -14.51 8.39
N ARG A 278 11.49 -13.21 8.09
CA ARG A 278 10.54 -12.34 8.83
C ARG A 278 9.11 -12.79 8.66
N ASN A 279 8.75 -13.20 7.44
CA ASN A 279 7.42 -13.72 7.13
C ASN A 279 7.16 -15.06 7.85
N LEU A 280 8.17 -15.95 7.89
CA LEU A 280 8.10 -17.20 8.64
C LEU A 280 8.02 -16.96 10.16
N GLU A 281 8.82 -16.03 10.69
CA GLU A 281 8.75 -15.57 12.08
C GLU A 281 7.36 -15.02 12.41
N LEU A 282 6.74 -14.26 11.51
CA LEU A 282 5.37 -13.76 11.67
C LEU A 282 4.37 -14.92 11.78
N CYS A 283 4.41 -15.88 10.86
CA CYS A 283 3.55 -17.06 10.89
C CYS A 283 3.70 -17.85 12.19
N GLY A 284 4.95 -18.13 12.61
CA GLY A 284 5.23 -18.84 13.86
C GLY A 284 4.71 -18.09 15.09
N ASN A 285 4.90 -16.76 15.14
CA ASN A 285 4.39 -15.92 16.22
C ASN A 285 2.86 -15.86 16.27
N LEU A 286 2.17 -15.89 15.13
CA LEU A 286 0.71 -15.92 15.08
C LEU A 286 0.17 -17.28 15.55
N ARG A 287 0.78 -18.39 15.09
CA ARG A 287 0.43 -19.75 15.52
C ARG A 287 0.62 -19.93 17.03
N SER A 288 1.73 -19.47 17.60
CA SER A 288 1.99 -19.55 19.05
C SER A 288 0.99 -18.75 19.89
N LYS A 289 0.28 -17.80 19.27
CA LYS A 289 -0.76 -17.00 19.89
C LYS A 289 -2.17 -17.58 19.70
N GLY A 290 -2.31 -18.73 19.03
CA GLY A 290 -3.58 -19.41 18.77
C GLY A 290 -4.32 -18.95 17.51
N VAL A 291 -3.67 -18.17 16.63
CA VAL A 291 -4.27 -17.72 15.37
C VAL A 291 -4.15 -18.82 14.31
N LYS A 292 -5.23 -19.11 13.57
CA LYS A 292 -5.17 -19.99 12.39
C LYS A 292 -4.42 -19.26 11.27
N VAL A 293 -3.30 -19.83 10.82
CA VAL A 293 -2.47 -19.27 9.75
C VAL A 293 -2.29 -20.30 8.64
N GLU A 294 -2.68 -19.92 7.43
CA GLU A 294 -2.40 -20.65 6.20
C GLU A 294 -1.22 -19.98 5.50
N GLU A 295 -0.11 -20.71 5.39
CA GLU A 295 1.15 -20.22 4.85
C GLU A 295 1.38 -20.80 3.46
N TRP A 296 1.71 -19.93 2.50
CA TRP A 296 1.91 -20.28 1.11
C TRP A 296 3.28 -19.78 0.66
N VAL A 297 4.25 -20.68 0.53
CA VAL A 297 5.61 -20.33 0.06
C VAL A 297 5.69 -20.50 -1.46
N CYS A 298 5.83 -19.40 -2.18
CA CYS A 298 5.99 -19.41 -3.63
C CYS A 298 7.47 -19.62 -3.99
N LYS A 299 7.76 -20.79 -4.56
CA LYS A 299 9.13 -21.18 -4.95
C LYS A 299 9.62 -20.39 -6.16
N GLY A 300 10.92 -20.07 -6.18
CA GLY A 300 11.59 -19.41 -7.31
C GLY A 300 11.20 -17.94 -7.58
N LEU A 301 10.35 -17.34 -6.74
CA LEU A 301 9.95 -15.93 -6.89
C LEU A 301 10.69 -15.03 -5.89
N GLY A 302 11.13 -13.85 -6.36
CA GLY A 302 11.63 -12.75 -5.53
C GLY A 302 10.51 -11.82 -5.05
N MET A 303 10.86 -10.67 -4.46
CA MET A 303 9.90 -9.60 -4.25
C MET A 303 9.64 -8.95 -5.62
N HIS A 304 8.44 -9.14 -6.19
CA HIS A 304 8.09 -8.60 -7.50
C HIS A 304 6.77 -7.85 -7.41
N PHE A 305 6.80 -6.58 -7.83
CA PHE A 305 5.62 -5.91 -8.37
C PHE A 305 5.14 -6.76 -9.54
N ARG A 306 3.92 -7.26 -9.40
CA ARG A 306 3.35 -8.33 -10.22
C ARG A 306 3.25 -7.88 -11.69
N SER A 307 4.03 -8.49 -12.57
CA SER A 307 3.67 -8.70 -13.97
C SER A 307 2.79 -9.94 -14.09
#